data_AF-A0A6L9THH8-F1
#
_entry.id   AF-A0A6L9THH8-F1
#
_cell.length_a   1.000
_cell.length_b   1.000
_cell.length_c   1.000
_cell.angle_alpha   90.00
_cell.angle_beta   90.00
_cell.angle_gamma   90.00
#
_symmetry.space_group_name_H-M   'P 1'
#
loop_
_entity.id
_entity.type
_entity.pdbx_description
1 polymer ?
#
loop_
_entity_poly.entity_id
_entity_poly.type
_entity_poly.pdbx_seq_one_letter_code
_entity_poly.pdbx_strand_id
1 'polypeptide(L)' 'MPSLAQMTGSLHIHQFYIGKLKAKQEQLFDSDPELAMLLDNVAAVLSEHAEVLAGDIADMECDD' A
#
# COMPACT_ATOMS: atom_id res chain seq x y z
N MET A 1 -14.96 12.58 9.77
CA MET A 1 -14.00 11.54 9.38
C MET A 1 -14.58 10.75 8.21
N PRO A 2 -13.76 10.14 7.34
CA PRO A 2 -14.24 9.12 6.41
C PRO A 2 -14.97 7.99 7.16
N SER A 3 -15.89 7.30 6.49
CA SER A 3 -16.55 6.14 7.08
C SER A 3 -15.63 4.92 7.08
N LEU A 4 -15.90 3.96 7.97
CA LEU A 4 -15.18 2.68 8.03
C LEU A 4 -15.11 2.01 6.64
N ALA A 5 -16.24 1.94 5.92
CA ALA A 5 -16.29 1.39 4.57
C ALA A 5 -15.39 2.13 3.56
N GLN A 6 -15.28 3.47 3.67
CA GLN A 6 -14.37 4.26 2.85
C GLN A 6 -12.91 3.97 3.18
N MET A 7 -12.57 3.82 4.45
CA MET A 7 -11.22 3.49 4.91
C MET A 7 -10.81 2.08 4.49
N THR A 8 -11.67 1.08 4.69
CA THR A 8 -11.43 -0.29 4.22
C THR A 8 -11.27 -0.36 2.71
N GLY A 9 -12.10 0.38 1.96
CA GLY A 9 -11.96 0.50 0.50
C GLY A 9 -10.64 1.13 0.09
N SER A 10 -10.20 2.19 0.78
CA SER A 10 -8.89 2.82 0.56
C SER A 10 -7.74 1.86 0.86
N LEU A 11 -7.79 1.12 1.98
CA LEU A 11 -6.78 0.13 2.35
C LEU A 11 -6.64 -0.96 1.27
N HIS A 12 -7.76 -1.45 0.74
CA HIS A 12 -7.76 -2.43 -0.35
C HIS A 12 -7.03 -1.90 -1.60
N ILE A 13 -7.23 -0.63 -1.95
CA ILE A 13 -6.56 0.01 -3.08
C ILE A 13 -5.04 0.12 -2.85
N HIS A 14 -4.61 0.47 -1.63
CA HIS A 14 -3.18 0.51 -1.29
C HIS A 14 -2.54 -0.87 -1.47
N GLN A 15 -3.14 -1.92 -0.91
CA GLN A 15 -2.66 -3.29 -1.03
C GLN A 15 -2.58 -3.73 -2.51
N PHE A 16 -3.57 -3.38 -3.32
CA PHE A 16 -3.56 -3.66 -4.75
C PHE A 16 -2.36 -3.01 -5.46
N TYR A 17 -2.10 -1.72 -5.22
CA TYR A 17 -1.00 -1.03 -5.87
C TYR A 17 0.37 -1.47 -5.36
N ILE A 18 0.52 -1.73 -4.06
CA ILE A 18 1.75 -2.31 -3.49
C ILE A 18 2.08 -3.62 -4.21
N GLY A 19 1.11 -4.52 -4.36
CA GLY A 19 1.30 -5.78 -5.08
C GLY A 19 1.70 -5.58 -6.55
N LYS A 20 1.08 -4.62 -7.24
CA LYS A 20 1.43 -4.29 -8.64
C LYS A 20 2.85 -3.72 -8.77
N LEU A 21 3.26 -2.85 -7.87
CA LEU A 21 4.59 -2.25 -7.87
C LEU A 21 5.67 -3.30 -7.66
N LYS A 22 5.51 -4.19 -6.66
CA LYS A 22 6.45 -5.29 -6.41
C LYS A 22 6.55 -6.25 -7.59
N ALA A 23 5.42 -6.63 -8.20
CA ALA A 23 5.43 -7.47 -9.38
C ALA A 23 6.14 -6.81 -10.59
N LYS A 24 6.09 -5.47 -10.69
CA LYS A 24 6.80 -4.73 -11.74
C LYS A 24 8.28 -4.54 -11.45
N GLN A 25 8.64 -4.29 -10.20
CA GLN A 25 10.02 -4.29 -9.73
C GLN A 25 10.72 -5.62 -10.09
N GLU A 26 10.11 -6.76 -9.78
CA GLU A 26 10.67 -8.09 -10.10
C GLU A 26 10.88 -8.29 -11.61
N GLN A 27 9.94 -7.82 -12.44
CA GLN A 27 10.06 -7.89 -13.91
C GLN A 27 11.20 -7.02 -14.46
N LEU A 28 11.51 -5.92 -13.77
CA LEU A 28 12.47 -4.92 -14.23
C LEU A 28 13.86 -5.11 -13.63
N PHE A 29 14.02 -5.94 -12.58
CA PHE A 29 15.26 -6.02 -11.81
C PHE A 29 16.53 -6.21 -12.66
N ASP A 30 16.48 -7.06 -13.69
CA ASP A 30 17.62 -7.34 -14.57
C ASP A 30 17.75 -6.38 -15.76
N SER A 31 16.68 -5.68 -16.15
CA SER A 31 16.61 -4.86 -17.37
C SER A 31 16.70 -3.36 -17.11
N ASP A 32 16.18 -2.91 -15.98
CA ASP A 32 16.20 -1.54 -15.50
C ASP A 32 16.22 -1.52 -13.95
N PRO A 33 17.41 -1.73 -13.34
CA PRO A 33 17.55 -1.78 -11.89
C PRO A 33 17.19 -0.47 -11.18
N GLU A 34 17.41 0.67 -11.84
CA GLU A 34 17.10 1.98 -11.28
C GLU A 34 15.59 2.16 -11.17
N LEU A 35 14.84 1.85 -12.22
CA LEU A 35 13.38 1.88 -12.17
C LEU A 35 12.84 0.84 -11.17
N ALA A 36 13.43 -0.36 -11.11
CA ALA A 36 13.04 -1.37 -10.12
C ALA A 36 13.20 -0.85 -8.68
N MET A 37 14.32 -0.19 -8.36
CA MET A 37 14.53 0.43 -7.05
C MET A 37 13.51 1.56 -6.75
N LEU A 38 13.17 2.39 -7.74
CA LEU A 38 12.16 3.43 -7.55
C LEU A 38 10.78 2.84 -7.26
N LEU A 39 10.40 1.76 -7.95
CA LEU A 39 9.14 1.06 -7.69
C LEU A 39 9.09 0.45 -6.29
N ASP A 40 10.21 -0.10 -5.82
CA ASP A 40 10.34 -0.63 -4.45
C ASP A 40 10.15 0.48 -3.40
N ASN A 41 10.83 1.62 -3.58
CA ASN A 41 10.70 2.77 -2.69
C ASN A 41 9.26 3.28 -2.61
N VAL A 42 8.56 3.36 -3.74
CA VAL A 42 7.14 3.78 -3.75
C VAL A 42 6.26 2.73 -3.07
N ALA A 43 6.54 1.44 -3.27
CA ALA A 43 5.81 0.38 -2.58
C ALA A 43 6.02 0.44 -1.06
N ALA A 44 7.21 0.80 -0.60
CA ALA A 44 7.51 1.00 0.82
C ALA A 44 6.70 2.15 1.43
N VAL A 45 6.69 3.33 0.79
CA VAL A 45 5.89 4.48 1.25
C VAL A 45 4.39 4.15 1.29
N LEU A 46 3.87 3.45 0.27
CA LEU A 46 2.47 3.02 0.27
C LEU A 46 2.17 1.99 1.37
N SER A 47 3.16 1.17 1.75
CA SER A 47 3.02 0.19 2.82
C SER A 47 2.92 0.89 4.18
N GLU A 48 3.74 1.91 4.44
CA GLU A 48 3.63 2.73 5.66
C GLU A 48 2.25 3.40 5.76
N HIS A 49 1.75 3.95 4.65
CA HIS A 49 0.40 4.54 4.61
C HIS A 49 -0.70 3.50 4.87
N ALA A 50 -0.55 2.29 4.33
CA ALA A 50 -1.50 1.20 4.55
C ALA A 50 -1.48 0.73 6.01
N GLU A 51 -0.32 0.69 6.67
CA GLU A 51 -0.19 0.33 8.08
C GLU A 51 -0.88 1.34 9.00
N VAL A 52 -0.64 2.64 8.78
CA VAL A 52 -1.33 3.71 9.53
C VAL A 52 -2.85 3.60 9.35
N LEU A 53 -3.30 3.46 8.11
CA LEU A 53 -4.73 3.35 7.81
C LEU A 53 -5.35 2.08 8.42
N ALA A 54 -4.63 0.97 8.47
CA ALA A 54 -5.08 -0.25 9.13
C ALA A 54 -5.20 -0.06 10.65
N GLY A 55 -4.29 0.71 11.26
CA GLY A 55 -4.40 1.13 12.66
C GLY A 55 -5.66 1.95 12.91
N ASP A 56 -5.89 2.98 12.09
CA ASP A 56 -7.08 3.84 12.22
C ASP A 56 -8.39 3.05 12.06
N ILE A 57 -8.41 2.05 11.16
CA ILE A 57 -9.56 1.13 11.00
C ILE A 57 -9.77 0.30 12.26
N ALA A 58 -8.71 -0.29 12.82
CA ALA A 58 -8.79 -1.13 14.01
C ALA A 58 -9.27 -0.35 15.23
N ASP A 59 -8.82 0.90 15.38
CA ASP A 59 -9.27 1.81 16.44
C ASP A 59 -10.78 2.09 16.31
N MET A 60 -11.27 2.36 15.09
CA MET A 60 -12.71 2.58 14.85
C MET A 60 -13.57 1.32 15.03
N GLU A 61 -13.06 0.14 14.67
CA GLU A 61 -13.77 -1.13 14.86
C GLU A 61 -13.85 -1.55 16.34
N CYS A 62 -12.95 -1.07 17.20
CA CYS A 62 -12.99 -1.34 18.64
C CYS A 62 -13.90 -0.38 19.43
N ASP A 63 -14.25 0.76 18.84
CA ASP A 63 -15.09 1.80 19.45
C ASP A 63 -16.61 1.62 19.17
N ASP A 64 -16.98 0.69 18.26
CA ASP A 64 -18.37 0.25 17.95
C ASP A 64 -18.76 -1.03 18.72
#